data_AF-A0A432QGH4-F1
#
_entry.id   AF-A0A432QGH4-F1
#
_cell.length_a   1.000
_cell.length_b   1.000
_cell.length_c   1.000
_cell.angle_alpha   90.00
_cell.angle_beta   90.00
_cell.angle_gamma   90.00
#
_symmetry.space_group_name_H-M   'P 1'
#
loop_
_entity.id
_entity.type
_entity.pdbx_description
1 polymer ?
#
loop_
_entity_poly.entity_id
_entity_poly.type
_entity_poly.pdbx_seq_one_letter_code
_entity_poly.pdbx_strand_id
1 'polypeptide(L)'
;ISGSVGLDQTIDYMLEIPVTEKLIGREGARVLEGTTIKVPIRGTLNKPDFNRNMITDTLSDLAGQAARKAIKDQVKKLVPDLFKGLKL
;
A
#
# COMPACT_ATOMS: atom_id res chain seq x y z
N ILE A 1 5.83 -9.91 7.65
CA ILE A 1 4.81 -10.37 8.63
C ILE A 1 5.18 -9.82 9.99
N SER A 2 4.29 -9.02 10.60
CA SER A 2 4.43 -8.51 11.97
C SER A 2 3.07 -8.58 12.67
N GLY A 3 3.05 -9.00 13.92
CA GLY A 3 1.84 -9.03 14.73
C GLY A 3 2.06 -9.59 16.13
N SER A 4 1.04 -9.50 16.96
CA SER A 4 1.01 -10.02 18.32
C SER A 4 -0.25 -10.84 18.59
N VAL A 5 -0.13 -11.77 19.53
CA VAL A 5 -1.25 -12.55 20.06
C VAL A 5 -1.24 -12.40 21.57
N GLY A 6 -2.34 -11.94 22.13
CA GLY A 6 -2.55 -11.84 23.58
C GLY A 6 -2.95 -13.18 24.18
N LEU A 7 -2.64 -13.39 25.47
CA LEU A 7 -3.09 -14.55 26.23
C LEU A 7 -4.63 -14.59 26.40
N ASP A 8 -5.27 -13.43 26.24
CA ASP A 8 -6.71 -13.23 26.19
C ASP A 8 -7.31 -13.52 24.79
N GLN A 9 -6.52 -14.14 23.90
CA GLN A 9 -6.89 -14.47 22.52
C GLN A 9 -7.11 -13.24 21.63
N THR A 10 -6.66 -12.05 22.06
CA THR A 10 -6.62 -10.88 21.18
C THR A 10 -5.56 -11.07 20.10
N ILE A 11 -5.84 -10.54 18.91
CA ILE A 11 -4.91 -10.53 17.79
C ILE A 11 -4.74 -9.11 17.27
N ASP A 12 -3.52 -8.75 16.91
CA ASP A 12 -3.23 -7.58 16.08
C ASP A 12 -2.18 -8.00 15.06
N TYR A 13 -2.60 -8.10 13.80
CA TYR A 13 -1.79 -8.65 12.72
C TYR A 13 -1.87 -7.77 11.49
N MET A 14 -0.71 -7.56 10.85
CA MET A 14 -0.65 -6.84 9.58
C MET A 14 -0.25 -7.80 8.47
N LEU A 15 -1.21 -8.09 7.57
CA LEU A 15 -0.92 -8.81 6.35
C LEU A 15 -0.37 -7.85 5.30
N GLU A 16 0.71 -8.25 4.64
CA GLU A 16 1.28 -7.53 3.50
C GLU A 16 1.05 -8.36 2.24
N ILE A 17 0.10 -7.94 1.42
CA ILE A 17 -0.31 -8.66 0.21
C ILE A 17 0.28 -7.91 -0.99
N PRO A 18 1.16 -8.51 -1.80
CA PRO A 18 1.66 -7.85 -3.00
C PRO A 18 0.50 -7.56 -3.95
N VAL A 19 0.48 -6.35 -4.52
CA VAL A 19 -0.50 -6.00 -5.53
C VAL A 19 -0.26 -6.86 -6.77
N THR A 20 -1.33 -7.51 -7.26
CA THR A 20 -1.30 -8.33 -8.47
C THR A 20 -2.42 -7.92 -9.43
N GLU A 21 -2.25 -8.22 -10.72
CA GLU A 21 -3.30 -8.01 -11.75
C GLU A 21 -4.60 -8.72 -11.40
N LYS A 22 -4.54 -9.88 -10.73
CA LYS A 22 -5.73 -10.61 -10.29
C LYS A 22 -6.53 -9.86 -9.22
N LEU A 23 -5.89 -9.02 -8.40
CA LEU A 23 -6.54 -8.29 -7.31
C LEU A 23 -7.18 -6.98 -7.78
N ILE A 24 -6.54 -6.26 -8.70
CA ILE A 24 -6.93 -4.88 -9.06
C ILE A 24 -7.08 -4.63 -10.56
N GLY A 25 -6.98 -5.68 -11.38
CA GLY A 25 -6.99 -5.59 -12.83
C GLY A 25 -5.69 -5.04 -13.41
N ARG A 26 -5.61 -5.04 -14.74
CA ARG A 26 -4.39 -4.69 -15.48
C ARG A 26 -3.96 -3.24 -15.29
N GLU A 27 -4.90 -2.31 -15.39
CA GLU A 27 -4.61 -0.88 -15.28
C GLU A 27 -4.17 -0.51 -13.87
N GLY A 28 -4.87 -1.02 -12.86
CA GLY A 28 -4.46 -0.87 -11.47
C GLY A 28 -3.07 -1.44 -11.23
N ALA A 29 -2.80 -2.65 -11.71
CA ALA A 29 -1.50 -3.31 -11.51
C ALA A 29 -0.35 -2.53 -12.16
N ARG A 30 -0.55 -1.91 -13.33
CA ARG A 30 0.46 -1.06 -13.97
C ARG A 30 0.85 0.13 -13.08
N VAL A 31 -0.12 0.77 -12.44
CA VAL A 31 0.12 1.94 -11.59
C VAL A 31 0.73 1.51 -10.27
N LEU A 32 0.16 0.48 -9.64
CA LEU A 32 0.53 0.01 -8.30
C LEU A 32 1.57 -1.10 -8.29
N GLU A 33 2.25 -1.35 -9.42
CA GLU A 33 3.28 -2.37 -9.49
C GLU A 33 4.37 -2.14 -8.42
N GLY A 34 4.74 -3.20 -7.71
CA GLY A 34 5.73 -3.15 -6.64
C GLY A 34 5.22 -2.55 -5.32
N THR A 35 3.93 -2.24 -5.19
CA THR A 35 3.32 -1.87 -3.91
C THR A 35 2.69 -3.08 -3.20
N THR A 36 2.49 -2.95 -1.90
CA THR A 36 1.83 -3.94 -1.05
C THR A 36 0.57 -3.33 -0.41
N ILE A 37 -0.49 -4.13 -0.36
CA ILE A 37 -1.70 -3.83 0.40
C ILE A 37 -1.48 -4.28 1.84
N LYS A 38 -1.65 -3.36 2.77
CA LYS A 38 -1.57 -3.62 4.21
C LYS A 38 -2.96 -3.87 4.77
N VAL A 39 -3.26 -5.11 5.14
CA VAL A 39 -4.56 -5.48 5.68
C VAL A 39 -4.42 -5.74 7.19
N PRO A 40 -4.91 -4.82 8.05
CA PRO A 40 -4.94 -5.06 9.48
C PRO A 40 -6.02 -6.08 9.83
N ILE A 41 -5.67 -7.05 10.67
CA ILE A 41 -6.60 -8.01 11.28
C ILE A 41 -6.49 -7.83 12.78
N ARG A 42 -7.58 -7.41 13.41
CA ARG A 42 -7.66 -7.21 14.86
C ARG A 42 -8.81 -8.02 15.48
N GLY A 43 -9.00 -7.87 16.79
CA GLY A 43 -10.10 -8.50 17.52
C GLY A 43 -9.63 -9.74 18.24
N THR A 44 -10.37 -10.84 18.11
CA THR A 44 -10.01 -12.12 18.74
C THR A 44 -9.94 -13.24 17.72
N LEU A 45 -9.24 -14.32 18.04
CA LEU A 45 -9.13 -15.50 17.16
C LEU A 45 -10.50 -16.03 16.69
N ASN A 46 -11.53 -15.96 17.54
CA ASN A 46 -12.87 -16.46 17.24
C ASN A 46 -13.78 -15.43 16.56
N LYS A 47 -13.44 -14.13 16.68
CA LYS A 47 -14.19 -13.00 16.11
C LYS A 47 -13.19 -11.94 15.65
N PRO A 48 -12.58 -12.13 14.47
CA PRO A 48 -11.76 -11.09 13.87
C PRO A 48 -12.64 -9.88 13.53
N ASP A 49 -12.16 -8.70 13.87
CA ASP A 49 -12.81 -7.43 13.54
C ASP A 49 -12.29 -6.92 12.19
N PHE A 50 -13.21 -6.82 11.23
CA PHE A 50 -13.01 -6.21 9.93
C PHE A 50 -13.79 -4.90 9.88
N ASN A 51 -13.35 -3.92 10.66
CA ASN A 51 -14.01 -2.62 10.72
C ASN A 51 -13.92 -1.91 9.36
N ARG A 52 -15.03 -1.34 8.89
CA ARG A 52 -15.09 -0.55 7.64
C ARG A 52 -14.06 0.58 7.61
N ASN A 53 -13.77 1.18 8.77
CA ASN A 53 -12.76 2.25 8.88
C ASN A 53 -11.36 1.74 8.50
N MET A 54 -11.01 0.52 8.92
CA MET A 54 -9.72 -0.10 8.57
C MET A 54 -9.58 -0.33 7.06
N ILE A 55 -10.68 -0.71 6.41
CA ILE A 55 -10.71 -0.88 4.95
C ILE A 55 -10.51 0.47 4.26
N THR A 56 -11.22 1.51 4.69
CA THR A 56 -11.08 2.87 4.14
C THR A 56 -9.66 3.42 4.30
N ASP A 57 -9.04 3.19 5.45
CA ASP A 57 -7.66 3.61 5.72
C ASP A 57 -6.68 2.89 4.79
N THR A 58 -6.86 1.58 4.60
CA THR A 58 -6.06 0.77 3.68
C THR A 58 -6.18 1.27 2.23
N LEU A 59 -7.39 1.58 1.79
CA LEU A 59 -7.64 2.13 0.45
C LEU A 59 -7.02 3.51 0.27
N SER A 60 -7.10 4.36 1.31
CA SER A 60 -6.51 5.71 1.30
C SER A 60 -4.99 5.64 1.22
N ASP A 61 -4.36 4.71 1.95
CA ASP A 61 -2.91 4.49 1.86
C ASP A 61 -2.50 4.02 0.47
N LEU A 62 -3.24 3.07 -0.13
CA LEU A 62 -2.99 2.63 -1.51
C LEU A 62 -3.10 3.76 -2.53
N ALA A 63 -4.14 4.60 -2.43
CA ALA A 63 -4.30 5.77 -3.28
C ALA A 63 -3.13 6.77 -3.10
N GLY A 64 -2.69 6.99 -1.86
CA GLY A 64 -1.54 7.82 -1.54
C GLY A 64 -0.23 7.27 -2.15
N GLN A 65 -0.03 5.96 -2.08
CA GLN A 65 1.13 5.29 -2.70
C GLN A 65 1.11 5.45 -4.23
N ALA A 66 -0.05 5.26 -4.88
CA ALA A 66 -0.21 5.51 -6.32
C ALA A 66 0.15 6.94 -6.70
N ALA A 67 -0.38 7.92 -5.98
CA ALA A 67 -0.13 9.34 -6.23
C ALA A 67 1.35 9.70 -6.08
N ARG A 68 2.00 9.22 -5.01
CA ARG A 68 3.45 9.43 -4.79
C ARG A 68 4.29 8.84 -5.90
N LYS A 69 3.93 7.65 -6.40
CA LYS A 69 4.63 6.99 -7.51
C LYS A 69 4.47 7.80 -8.81
N ALA A 70 3.25 8.24 -9.12
CA ALA A 70 2.99 9.09 -10.29
C ALA A 70 3.79 10.41 -10.25
N ILE A 71 3.88 11.06 -9.09
CA ILE A 71 4.70 12.27 -8.90
C ILE A 71 6.19 11.94 -9.09
N LYS A 72 6.68 10.87 -8.46
CA LYS A 72 8.09 10.44 -8.57
C LYS A 72 8.48 10.14 -10.01
N ASP A 73 7.59 9.54 -10.79
CA ASP A 73 7.83 9.22 -12.19
C ASP A 73 7.86 10.47 -13.07
N GLN A 74 7.03 11.48 -12.78
CA GLN A 74 7.11 12.79 -13.45
C GLN A 74 8.41 13.53 -13.10
N VAL A 75 8.78 13.58 -11.83
CA VAL A 75 10.04 14.21 -11.39
C VAL A 75 11.24 13.54 -12.05
N LYS A 76 11.30 12.21 -12.08
CA LYS A 76 12.37 11.46 -12.76
C LYS A 76 12.49 11.78 -14.25
N LYS A 77 11.39 12.07 -14.94
CA LYS A 77 11.41 12.45 -16.36
C LYS A 77 11.96 13.86 -16.58
N LEU A 78 11.67 14.78 -15.68
CA LEU A 78 12.06 16.19 -15.80
C LEU A 78 13.49 16.44 -15.30
N VAL A 79 13.94 15.67 -14.31
CA VAL A 79 15.27 15.77 -13.70
C VAL A 79 16.41 15.82 -14.75
N PRO A 80 16.52 14.90 -15.73
CA PRO A 80 17.57 14.93 -16.74
C PRO A 80 17.61 16.21 -17.59
N ASP A 81 16.44 16.76 -17.93
CA ASP A 81 16.34 17.96 -18.75
C ASP A 81 16.75 19.22 -17.96
N LEU A 82 16.42 19.27 -16.66
CA LEU A 82 16.91 20.30 -15.75
C LEU A 82 18.44 20.27 -15.62
N PHE A 83 19.04 19.08 -15.48
CA PHE A 83 20.49 18.91 -15.39
C PHE A 83 21.21 19.29 -16.69
N LYS A 84 20.64 18.98 -17.86
CA LYS A 84 21.19 19.42 -19.16
C LYS A 84 21.17 20.94 -19.33
N GLY A 85 20.13 21.62 -18.84
CA GLY A 85 20.01 23.07 -18.92
C GLY A 85 20.99 23.81 -18.00
N LEU A 86 21.45 23.17 -16.93
CA LEU A 86 22.32 23.77 -15.91
C LEU A 86 23.81 23.82 -16.25
N LYS A 87 24.26 23.24 -17.38
CA LYS A 87 25.69 23.18 -17.81
C LYS A 87 26.67 23.04 -16.60
N LEU A 88 26.48 21.99 -15.82
CA LEU A 88 27.53 21.45 -14.93
C LEU A 88 28.28 20.33 -15.67
#